data_AF-A0A945Z3W5-F1
#
_entry.id   AF-A0A945Z3W5-F1
#
_cell.length_a   1.000
_cell.length_b   1.000
_cell.length_c   1.000
_cell.angle_alpha   90.00
_cell.angle_beta   90.00
_cell.angle_gamma   90.00
#
_symmetry.space_group_name_H-M   'P 1'
#
loop_
_entity.id
_entity.type
_entity.pdbx_description
1 polymer ?
#
loop_
_entity_poly.entity_id
_entity_poly.type
_entity_poly.pdbx_seq_one_letter_code
_entity_poly.pdbx_strand_id
1 'polypeptide(L)'
;EAGTIIGRNHKGAILTLVERKLKYTLIRKVNRKTSHAVNTAISELVKGIKERFITMTVDNGKEFAGHKEIASRLNVDVYFAHP
;
A
#
# COMPACT_ATOMS: atom_id res chain seq x y z
N GLU A 1 1.26 3.44 -7.14
CA GLU A 1 2.13 3.94 -6.07
C GLU A 1 1.40 3.82 -4.74
N ALA A 2 2.08 3.35 -3.70
CA ALA A 2 1.53 3.27 -2.35
C ALA A 2 2.29 4.16 -1.39
N GLY A 3 1.56 4.82 -0.49
CA GLY A 3 2.12 5.69 0.54
C GLY A 3 1.22 5.75 1.78
N THR A 4 1.73 6.34 2.86
CA THR A 4 0.95 6.59 4.06
C THR A 4 1.01 8.04 4.53
N ILE A 5 -0.15 8.60 4.86
CA ILE A 5 -0.26 9.88 5.57
C ILE A 5 -0.40 9.56 7.06
N ILE A 6 0.52 10.09 7.87
CA ILE A 6 0.58 9.78 9.31
C ILE A 6 -0.29 10.79 10.08
N GLY A 7 -1.14 10.28 10.97
CA GLY A 7 -1.91 11.12 11.88
C GLY A 7 -1.04 11.78 12.95
N ARG A 8 -1.55 12.86 13.57
CA ARG A 8 -0.85 13.58 14.65
C ARG A 8 -0.41 12.61 15.76
N ASN A 9 0.80 12.81 16.28
CA ASN A 9 1.41 11.96 17.31
C ASN A 9 1.50 10.47 16.90
N HIS A 10 1.65 10.19 15.61
CA HIS A 10 1.65 8.84 15.04
C HIS A 10 0.39 8.02 15.35
N LYS A 11 -0.73 8.69 15.67
CA LYS A 11 -2.02 8.05 15.95
C LYS A 11 -2.80 7.88 14.66
N GLY A 12 -2.88 6.65 14.18
CA GLY A 12 -3.53 6.31 12.92
C GLY A 12 -2.70 6.70 11.69
N ALA A 13 -3.10 6.15 10.56
CA ALA A 13 -2.60 6.57 9.26
C ALA A 13 -3.69 6.42 8.20
N ILE A 14 -3.48 7.07 7.06
CA ILE A 14 -4.28 6.87 5.86
C ILE A 14 -3.35 6.23 4.83
N LEU A 15 -3.71 5.03 4.39
CA LEU A 15 -3.09 4.37 3.24
C LEU A 15 -3.68 4.96 1.96
N THR A 16 -2.82 5.31 1.02
CA THR A 16 -3.19 5.76 -0.33
C THR A 16 -2.56 4.85 -1.37
N LEU A 17 -3.37 4.33 -2.30
CA LEU A 17 -2.92 3.64 -3.51
C LEU A 17 -3.36 4.45 -4.72
N VAL A 18 -2.38 4.97 -5.47
CA VAL A 18 -2.63 5.81 -6.64
C VAL A 18 -2.19 5.08 -7.90
N GLU A 19 -3.12 4.87 -8.84
CA GLU A 19 -2.80 4.42 -10.19
C GLU A 19 -2.14 5.58 -10.97
N ARG A 20 -1.01 5.32 -11.62
CA ARG A 20 -0.12 6.37 -12.12
C ARG A 20 -0.64 7.08 -13.37
N LYS A 21 -1.40 6.40 -14.23
CA LYS A 21 -1.87 6.92 -15.54
C LYS A 21 -3.15 7.73 -15.41
N LEU A 22 -4.19 7.13 -14.86
CA LEU A 22 -5.53 7.67 -14.70
C LEU A 22 -5.71 8.45 -13.40
N LYS A 23 -4.74 8.39 -12.48
CA LYS A 23 -4.80 8.99 -11.14
C LYS A 23 -5.96 8.46 -10.28
N TYR A 24 -6.48 7.29 -10.64
CA TYR A 24 -7.48 6.60 -9.83
C TYR A 24 -6.89 6.27 -8.46
N THR A 25 -7.55 6.73 -7.40
CA THR A 25 -7.00 6.71 -6.04
C THR A 25 -7.91 5.90 -5.12
N LEU A 26 -7.33 4.90 -4.46
CA LEU A 26 -7.96 4.15 -3.39
C LEU A 26 -7.38 4.61 -2.06
N ILE A 27 -8.25 4.83 -1.08
CA ILE A 27 -7.88 5.35 0.25
C ILE A 27 -8.49 4.48 1.33
N ARG A 28 -7.69 4.12 2.34
CA ARG A 28 -8.15 3.41 3.53
C ARG A 28 -7.54 4.01 4.78
N LYS A 29 -8.37 4.33 5.78
CA LYS A 29 -7.89 4.61 7.13
C LYS A 29 -7.40 3.33 7.78
N VAL A 30 -6.18 3.36 8.32
CA VAL A 30 -5.60 2.28 9.13
C VAL A 30 -5.37 2.78 10.56
N ASN A 31 -5.73 1.95 11.54
CA ASN A 31 -5.65 2.34 12.96
C ASN A 31 -4.19 2.52 13.43
N ARG A 32 -3.25 1.79 12.83
CA ARG A 32 -1.82 1.90 13.09
C ARG A 32 -1.03 1.72 11.80
N LYS A 33 0.12 2.40 11.73
CA LYS A 33 1.11 2.29 10.65
C LYS A 33 2.03 1.07 10.85
N THR A 34 1.45 -0.11 11.04
CA THR A 34 2.23 -1.36 11.11
C THR A 34 2.21 -2.05 9.76
N SER A 35 3.27 -2.80 9.44
CA SER A 35 3.32 -3.50 8.16
C SER A 35 2.17 -4.50 7.99
N HIS A 36 1.82 -5.22 9.05
CA HIS A 36 0.66 -6.11 9.02
C HIS A 36 -0.66 -5.37 8.69
N ALA A 37 -0.91 -4.23 9.33
CA ALA A 37 -2.14 -3.46 9.10
C ALA A 37 -2.20 -2.90 7.66
N VAL A 38 -1.06 -2.43 7.14
CA VAL A 38 -0.95 -1.92 5.77
C VAL A 38 -1.14 -3.05 4.75
N ASN A 39 -0.49 -4.20 4.94
CA ASN A 39 -0.62 -5.36 4.04
C ASN A 39 -2.06 -5.85 3.92
N THR A 40 -2.77 -5.97 5.05
CA THR A 40 -4.19 -6.36 5.08
C THR A 40 -5.05 -5.32 4.36
N ALA A 41 -4.84 -4.02 4.64
CA ALA A 41 -5.59 -2.95 4.00
C ALA A 41 -5.37 -2.90 2.47
N ILE A 42 -4.15 -3.14 2.00
CA ILE A 42 -3.85 -3.22 0.56
C ILE A 42 -4.61 -4.38 -0.08
N SER A 43 -4.54 -5.56 0.53
CA SER A 43 -5.18 -6.77 0.00
C SER A 43 -6.69 -6.63 -0.12
N GLU A 44 -7.33 -5.98 0.86
CA GLU A 44 -8.76 -5.67 0.82
C GLU A 44 -9.12 -4.63 -0.24
N LEU A 45 -8.37 -3.53 -0.33
CA LEU A 45 -8.64 -2.42 -1.24
C LEU A 45 -8.61 -2.85 -2.71
N VAL A 46 -7.66 -3.72 -3.06
CA VAL A 46 -7.44 -4.13 -4.46
C VAL A 46 -8.25 -5.35 -4.87
N LYS A 47 -9.02 -5.97 -3.96
CA LYS A 47 -9.77 -7.21 -4.24
C LYS A 47 -10.68 -7.08 -5.47
N GLY A 48 -11.34 -5.93 -5.66
CA GLY A 48 -12.23 -5.68 -6.81
C GLY A 48 -11.52 -5.31 -8.12
N ILE A 49 -10.21 -5.03 -8.07
CA ILE A 49 -9.41 -4.61 -9.23
C ILE A 49 -8.16 -5.48 -9.42
N LYS A 50 -8.11 -6.66 -8.80
CA LYS A 50 -6.91 -7.50 -8.71
C LYS A 50 -6.29 -7.77 -10.08
N GLU A 51 -7.11 -8.10 -11.08
CA GLU A 51 -6.68 -8.37 -12.47
C GLU A 51 -6.01 -7.17 -13.16
N ARG A 52 -6.23 -5.95 -12.66
CA ARG A 52 -5.64 -4.71 -13.20
C ARG A 52 -4.50 -4.19 -12.32
N PHE A 53 -4.28 -4.77 -11.15
CA PHE A 53 -3.27 -4.36 -10.20
C PHE A 53 -1.99 -5.20 -10.46
N ILE A 54 -1.12 -4.72 -11.35
CA ILE A 54 0.02 -5.50 -11.86
C ILE A 54 1.32 -5.23 -11.09
N THR A 55 1.59 -3.96 -10.79
CA THR A 55 2.81 -3.54 -10.10
C THR A 55 2.50 -2.51 -9.02
N MET A 56 3.33 -2.48 -7.98
CA MET A 56 3.23 -1.52 -6.91
C MET A 56 4.61 -0.92 -6.62
N THR A 57 4.71 0.39 -6.62
CA THR A 57 5.92 1.10 -6.16
C THR A 57 5.65 1.70 -4.78
N VAL A 58 6.58 1.51 -3.84
CA VAL A 58 6.52 1.98 -2.45
C VAL A 58 7.81 2.72 -2.08
N ASP A 59 7.76 3.53 -1.01
CA ASP A 59 8.96 4.09 -0.40
C ASP A 59 9.65 3.07 0.54
N ASN A 60 10.79 3.45 1.12
CA ASN A 60 11.53 2.62 2.08
C ASN A 60 10.95 2.69 3.51
N GLY A 61 9.66 3.03 3.66
CA GLY A 61 8.94 3.07 4.91
C GLY A 61 8.79 1.68 5.55
N LYS A 62 8.95 1.61 6.87
CA LYS A 62 8.84 0.35 7.64
C LYS A 62 7.46 -0.29 7.56
N GLU A 63 6.43 0.46 7.21
CA GLU A 63 5.09 -0.04 6.95
C GLU A 63 5.01 -0.93 5.70
N PHE A 64 5.97 -0.84 4.78
CA PHE A 64 6.05 -1.68 3.58
C PHE A 64 7.07 -2.82 3.72
N ALA A 65 7.62 -3.05 4.92
CA ALA A 65 8.59 -4.11 5.19
C ALA A 65 8.06 -5.52 4.82
N GLY A 66 6.75 -5.73 4.93
CA GLY A 66 6.05 -6.96 4.53
C GLY A 66 5.71 -7.07 3.03
N HIS A 67 6.35 -6.30 2.15
CA HIS A 67 6.09 -6.31 0.70
C HIS A 67 6.10 -7.70 0.04
N LYS A 68 6.94 -8.63 0.51
CA LYS A 68 6.99 -10.01 -0.03
C LYS A 68 5.66 -10.75 0.15
N GLU A 69 4.97 -10.52 1.26
CA GLU A 69 3.65 -11.11 1.54
C GLU A 69 2.60 -10.56 0.58
N ILE A 70 2.65 -9.25 0.29
CA ILE A 70 1.76 -8.60 -0.68
C ILE A 70 2.02 -9.17 -2.08
N ALA A 71 3.29 -9.21 -2.50
CA ALA A 71 3.69 -9.72 -3.81
C ALA A 71 3.17 -11.14 -4.04
N SER A 72 3.35 -12.03 -3.06
CA SER A 72 2.86 -13.41 -3.12
C SER A 72 1.33 -13.50 -3.13
N ARG A 73 0.63 -12.79 -2.24
CA ARG A 73 -0.84 -12.88 -2.13
C ARG A 73 -1.57 -12.32 -3.34
N LEU A 74 -1.05 -11.24 -3.89
CA LEU A 74 -1.70 -10.53 -4.99
C LEU A 74 -1.15 -10.94 -6.36
N ASN A 75 -0.04 -11.68 -6.40
CA ASN A 75 0.71 -11.99 -7.62
C ASN A 75 1.11 -10.72 -8.37
N VAL A 76 1.81 -9.82 -7.67
CA VAL A 76 2.24 -8.51 -8.18
C VAL A 76 3.71 -8.25 -7.92
N ASP A 77 4.34 -7.50 -8.82
CA ASP A 77 5.70 -7.03 -8.59
C ASP A 77 5.71 -5.79 -7.71
N VAL A 78 6.58 -5.79 -6.69
CA VAL A 78 6.77 -4.67 -5.76
C VAL A 78 8.15 -4.07 -5.94
N TYR A 79 8.20 -2.76 -6.18
CA TYR A 79 9.42 -1.98 -6.38
C TYR A 79 9.57 -0.92 -5.29
N PHE A 80 10.82 -0.61 -4.95
CA PHE A 80 11.17 0.45 -4.00
C PHE A 80 11.69 1.68 -4.74
N ALA A 81 11.30 2.86 -4.27
CA ALA A 81 11.92 4.10 -4.71
C ALA A 81 13.42 4.12 -4.33
N HIS A 82 14.25 4.64 -5.23
CA HIS A 82 15.65 4.89 -4.92
C HIS A 82 15.74 6.08 -3.94
N PRO A 83 16.55 5.99 -2.87
CA PRO A 83 16.76 7.08 -1.92
C PRO A 83 17.35 8.33 -2.56
#